data_AF-A0A6J7VY12-F1
#
_entry.id   AF-A0A6J7VY12-F1
#
_cell.length_a   1.000
_cell.length_b   1.000
_cell.length_c   1.000
_cell.angle_alpha   90.00
_cell.angle_beta   90.00
_cell.angle_gamma   90.00
#
_symmetry.space_group_name_H-M   'P 1'
#
loop_
_entity.id
_entity.type
_entity.pdbx_description
1 polymer ?
#
loop_
_entity_poly.entity_id
_entity_poly.type
_entity_poly.pdbx_seq_one_letter_code
_entity_poly.pdbx_strand_id
1 'polypeptide(L)'
;MPLSGSIHSFVVAHYPQVPSFDYPLPILLVDLDPVDAPGGEKIRMVMNSADTDLESLVIGARVRIDIRSTDPDMKLPFAIVETSSSNGASA
;
A
#
# COMPACT_ATOMS: atom_id res chain seq x y z
N MET A 1 -12.86 12.43 1.36
CA MET A 1 -12.28 11.33 2.16
C MET A 1 -10.87 11.09 1.66
N PRO A 2 -9.90 10.72 2.52
CA PRO A 2 -8.59 10.28 2.03
C PRO A 2 -8.77 9.07 1.10
N LEU A 3 -7.90 8.95 0.09
CA LEU A 3 -7.86 7.76 -0.76
C LEU A 3 -7.40 6.57 0.09
N SER A 4 -8.16 5.49 0.14
CA SER A 4 -7.91 4.33 1.01
C SER A 4 -8.32 3.01 0.36
N GLY A 5 -7.88 1.91 0.96
CA GLY A 5 -8.20 0.56 0.53
C GLY A 5 -7.68 -0.51 1.48
N SER A 6 -7.62 -1.74 1.01
CA SER A 6 -7.03 -2.86 1.74
C SER A 6 -6.10 -3.70 0.86
N ILE A 7 -5.07 -4.30 1.46
CA ILE A 7 -4.16 -5.21 0.75
C ILE A 7 -4.95 -6.43 0.26
N HIS A 8 -5.05 -6.60 -1.06
CA HIS A 8 -5.63 -7.80 -1.67
C HIS A 8 -4.60 -8.94 -1.69
N SER A 9 -3.39 -8.64 -2.15
CA SER A 9 -2.23 -9.53 -2.17
C SER A 9 -0.96 -8.70 -2.28
N PHE A 10 0.20 -9.33 -2.10
CA PHE A 10 1.48 -8.66 -2.31
C PHE A 10 2.58 -9.65 -2.69
N VAL A 11 3.65 -9.11 -3.26
CA VAL A 11 4.92 -9.79 -3.43
C VAL A 11 6.02 -8.97 -2.78
N VAL A 12 7.09 -9.64 -2.37
CA VAL A 12 8.30 -8.98 -1.89
C VAL A 12 9.43 -9.32 -2.85
N ALA A 13 9.87 -8.32 -3.61
CA ALA A 13 10.99 -8.48 -4.53
C ALA A 13 12.31 -8.39 -3.77
N HIS A 14 13.18 -9.39 -3.94
CA HIS A 14 14.51 -9.43 -3.31
C HIS A 14 15.66 -9.24 -4.31
N TYR A 15 15.53 -9.78 -5.53
CA TYR A 15 16.60 -9.79 -6.52
C TYR A 15 16.04 -9.93 -7.96
N PRO A 16 16.66 -9.31 -9.00
CA PRO A 16 17.79 -8.38 -8.91
C PRO A 16 17.38 -7.04 -8.31
N GLN A 17 18.36 -6.35 -7.72
CA GLN A 17 18.15 -5.00 -7.21
C GLN A 17 18.28 -3.99 -8.34
N VAL A 18 17.34 -3.05 -8.41
CA VAL A 18 17.41 -1.90 -9.31
C VAL A 18 17.64 -0.61 -8.51
N PRO A 19 18.49 0.32 -9.00
CA PRO A 19 18.95 1.47 -8.19
C PRO A 19 17.87 2.41 -7.67
N SER A 20 16.68 2.41 -8.28
CA SER A 20 15.58 3.33 -7.95
C SER A 20 14.75 2.90 -6.73
N PHE A 21 15.06 1.76 -6.09
CA PHE A 21 14.29 1.22 -4.99
C PHE A 21 15.15 0.65 -3.87
N ASP A 22 14.65 0.74 -2.65
CA ASP A 22 15.18 0.05 -1.49
C ASP A 22 14.63 -1.38 -1.41
N TYR A 23 15.48 -2.31 -0.97
CA TYR A 23 15.17 -3.73 -0.90
C TYR A 23 15.24 -4.25 0.54
N PRO A 24 14.43 -5.26 0.90
CA PRO A 24 13.43 -5.94 0.06
C PRO A 24 12.23 -5.03 -0.28
N LEU A 25 11.75 -5.08 -1.53
CA LEU A 25 10.75 -4.16 -2.06
C LEU A 25 9.34 -4.79 -2.06
N PRO A 26 8.41 -4.33 -1.21
CA PRO A 26 7.04 -4.80 -1.24
C PRO A 26 6.25 -4.10 -2.34
N ILE A 27 5.57 -4.91 -3.14
CA ILE A 27 4.68 -4.45 -4.22
C ILE A 27 3.29 -4.99 -3.88
N LEU A 28 2.36 -4.08 -3.62
CA LEU A 28 1.04 -4.39 -3.12
C LEU A 28 0.02 -4.33 -4.27
N LEU A 29 -0.92 -5.27 -4.27
CA LEU A 29 -2.16 -5.15 -5.01
C LEU A 29 -3.23 -4.71 -4.01
N VAL A 30 -3.80 -3.53 -4.20
CA VAL A 30 -4.76 -2.92 -3.27
C VAL A 30 -6.16 -2.99 -3.84
N ASP A 31 -7.10 -3.54 -3.08
CA ASP A 31 -8.53 -3.33 -3.31
C ASP A 31 -8.87 -1.91 -2.86
N LEU A 32 -9.15 -1.01 -3.80
CA LEU A 32 -9.54 0.36 -3.48
C LEU A 32 -10.93 0.38 -2.85
N ASP A 33 -11.12 1.25 -1.85
CA ASP A 33 -12.47 1.50 -1.35
C ASP A 33 -13.33 2.09 -2.47
N PRO A 34 -14.65 1.84 -2.47
CA PRO A 34 -15.51 2.27 -3.56
C PRO A 34 -15.43 3.77 -3.80
N VAL A 35 -15.07 4.14 -5.02
CA VAL A 35 -15.24 5.49 -5.56
C VAL A 35 -16.34 5.39 -6.59
N ASP A 36 -17.61 5.39 -6.14
CA ASP A 36 -18.83 5.45 -6.95
C ASP A 36 -18.71 4.84 -8.37
N ALA A 37 -18.14 3.64 -8.47
CA ALA A 37 -17.81 3.03 -9.75
C ALA A 37 -19.12 2.50 -10.36
N PRO A 38 -19.49 2.91 -11.60
CA PRO A 38 -20.68 2.37 -12.25
C PRO A 38 -20.55 0.86 -12.39
N GLY A 39 -21.41 0.10 -11.71
CA GLY A 39 -21.40 -1.37 -11.73
C GLY A 39 -20.95 -2.06 -10.44
N GLY A 40 -20.52 -1.32 -9.41
CA GLY A 40 -20.21 -1.89 -8.08
C GLY A 40 -18.98 -2.81 -8.04
N GLU A 41 -18.18 -2.83 -9.10
CA GLU A 41 -16.95 -3.61 -9.17
C GLU A 41 -15.83 -2.94 -8.34
N LYS A 42 -15.05 -3.77 -7.63
CA LYS A 42 -13.87 -3.30 -6.90
C LYS A 42 -12.75 -3.04 -7.89
N ILE A 43 -12.23 -1.81 -7.91
CA ILE A 43 -11.02 -1.49 -8.65
C ILE A 43 -9.82 -1.95 -7.83
N ARG A 44 -8.91 -2.68 -8.48
CA ARG A 44 -7.61 -3.05 -7.91
C ARG A 44 -6.50 -2.25 -8.55
N MET A 45 -5.55 -1.81 -7.74
CA MET A 45 -4.41 -1.05 -8.23
C MET A 45 -3.10 -1.58 -7.63
N VAL A 46 -2.09 -1.72 -8.47
CA VAL A 46 -0.73 -2.05 -8.03
C VAL A 46 -0.06 -0.78 -7.52
N MET A 47 0.52 -0.85 -6.32
CA MET A 47 1.22 0.26 -5.67
C MET A 47 2.43 -0.25 -4.92
N ASN A 48 3.49 0.55 -4.88
CA ASN A 48 4.58 0.30 -3.95
C ASN A 48 4.13 0.64 -2.53
N SER A 49 4.61 -0.11 -1.55
CA SER A 49 4.45 0.29 -0.15
C SER A 49 5.38 1.46 0.18
N ALA A 50 4.94 2.35 1.05
CA ALA A 50 5.81 3.36 1.67
C ALA A 50 5.71 3.30 3.19
N ASP A 51 6.80 3.64 3.87
CA ASP A 51 6.89 3.76 5.34
C ASP A 51 6.31 2.53 6.07
N THR A 52 6.47 1.35 5.47
CA THR A 52 5.81 0.12 5.89
C THR A 52 6.84 -0.84 6.45
N ASP A 53 6.57 -1.36 7.64
CA ASP A 53 7.27 -2.52 8.19
C ASP A 53 6.81 -3.78 7.47
N LEU A 54 7.73 -4.62 6.99
CA LEU A 54 7.41 -5.88 6.33
C LEU A 54 6.54 -6.78 7.20
N GLU A 55 6.75 -6.78 8.52
CA GLU A 55 5.96 -7.60 9.44
C GLU A 55 4.50 -7.14 9.54
N SER A 56 4.22 -5.87 9.18
CA SER A 56 2.86 -5.33 9.13
C SER A 56 2.10 -5.67 7.85
N LEU A 57 2.79 -6.25 6.83
CA LEU A 57 2.17 -6.63 5.57
C LEU A 57 1.33 -7.89 5.71
N VAL A 58 0.05 -7.69 5.99
CA VAL A 58 -0.94 -8.76 6.08
C VAL A 58 -2.03 -8.54 5.03
N ILE A 59 -2.43 -9.60 4.33
CA ILE A 59 -3.58 -9.53 3.42
C ILE A 59 -4.82 -9.09 4.21
N GLY A 60 -5.54 -8.10 3.69
CA GLY A 60 -6.68 -7.45 4.33
C GLY A 60 -6.32 -6.25 5.20
N ALA A 61 -5.03 -5.99 5.47
CA ALA A 61 -4.62 -4.80 6.22
C ALA A 61 -5.08 -3.52 5.51
N ARG A 62 -5.47 -2.51 6.29
CA ARG A 62 -5.92 -1.21 5.79
C ARG A 62 -4.73 -0.38 5.33
N VAL A 63 -4.91 0.30 4.21
CA VAL A 63 -3.91 1.21 3.66
C VAL A 63 -4.52 2.57 3.36
N ARG A 64 -3.74 3.61 3.62
CA ARG A 64 -3.96 4.94 3.07
C ARG A 64 -3.12 5.12 1.82
N ILE A 65 -3.66 5.80 0.82
CA ILE A 65 -2.97 6.10 -0.43
C ILE A 65 -2.42 7.52 -0.36
N ASP A 66 -1.15 7.66 -0.71
CA ASP A 66 -0.42 8.92 -0.72
C ASP A 66 0.22 9.16 -2.08
N ILE A 67 0.02 10.34 -2.67
CA ILE A 67 0.58 10.67 -3.99
C ILE A 67 1.90 11.39 -3.78
N ARG A 68 3.02 10.74 -4.13
CA ARG A 68 4.38 11.24 -3.91
C ARG A 68 5.07 11.56 -5.22
N SER A 69 5.91 12.60 -5.22
CA SER A 69 6.84 12.86 -6.33
C SER A 69 7.92 11.80 -6.33
N THR A 70 8.07 11.07 -7.43
CA THR A 70 9.16 10.10 -7.62
C THR A 70 10.30 10.71 -8.43
N ASP A 71 9.99 11.71 -9.24
CA ASP A 71 10.94 12.55 -9.97
C ASP A 71 10.30 13.96 -10.19
N PRO A 72 10.97 14.90 -10.90
CA PRO A 72 10.43 16.24 -11.14
C PRO A 72 9.11 16.30 -11.93
N ASP A 73 8.83 15.30 -12.76
CA ASP A 73 7.71 15.30 -13.70
C ASP A 73 6.65 14.24 -13.37
N MET A 74 6.95 13.29 -12.49
CA MET A 74 6.09 12.17 -12.16
C MET A 74 5.72 12.10 -10.67
N LYS A 75 4.43 11.91 -10.43
CA LYS A 75 3.88 11.56 -9.12
C LYS A 75 3.16 10.22 -9.19
N LEU A 76 3.50 9.32 -8.28
CA LEU A 76 2.90 8.00 -8.19
C LEU A 76 2.18 7.80 -6.85
N PRO A 77 1.12 6.98 -6.81
CA PRO A 77 0.47 6.61 -5.57
C PRO A 77 1.28 5.52 -4.84
N PHE A 78 1.43 5.70 -3.54
CA PHE A 78 2.03 4.76 -2.60
C PHE A 78 0.99 4.32 -1.59
N ALA A 79 1.01 3.04 -1.24
CA ALA A 79 0.18 2.50 -0.19
C ALA A 79 0.95 2.49 1.14
N ILE A 80 0.36 3.08 2.17
CA ILE A 80 0.93 3.15 3.51
C ILE A 80 0.04 2.33 4.42
N VAL A 81 0.60 1.27 5.03
CA VAL A 81 -0.13 0.41 5.97
C VAL A 81 -0.49 1.21 7.20
N GLU A 82 -1.76 1.17 7.58
CA GLU A 82 -2.23 1.74 8.83
C GLU A 82 -1.87 0.75 9.95
N THR A 83 -0.84 1.05 10.73
CA THR A 83 -0.56 0.30 11.96
C THR A 83 -1.72 0.51 12.92
N SER A 84 -2.42 -0.57 13.25
CA SER A 84 -3.38 -0.55 14.34
C SER A 84 -2.63 -0.33 15.65
N SER A 85 -2.79 0.85 16.24
CA SER A 85 -2.34 1.12 17.61
C SER A 85 -3.03 0.12 18.54
N SER A 86 -2.36 -0.98 18.89
CA SER A 86 -2.81 -1.91 19.93
C SER A 86 -2.53 -1.29 21.32
N ASN A 87 -3.22 -0.19 21.64
CA ASN A 87 -3.29 0.29 23.01
C ASN A 87 -4.34 -0.53 23.76
N GLY A 88 -3.89 -1.55 24.50
CA GLY A 88 -4.79 -2.31 25.38
C GLY A 88 -4.22 -3.59 25.97
N ALA A 89 -3.00 -3.59 26.50
CA ALA A 89 -2.58 -4.60 27.48
C ALA A 89 -2.57 -3.94 28.87
N SER A 90 -3.75 -3.85 29.49
CA SER A 90 -3.86 -3.70 30.95
C SER A 90 -3.73 -5.09 31.57
N ALA A 91 -2.70 -5.30 32.38
CA ALA A 91 -2.63 -6.33 33.40
C ALA A 91 -2.15 -5.68 34.70
#